data_AF-A0A7X3QLT9-F1
#
_entry.id   AF-A0A7X3QLT9-F1
#
_cell.length_a   1.000
_cell.length_b   1.000
_cell.length_c   1.000
_cell.angle_alpha   90.00
_cell.angle_beta   90.00
_cell.angle_gamma   90.00
#
_symmetry.space_group_name_H-M   'P 1'
#
loop_
_entity.id
_entity.type
_entity.pdbx_description
1 polymer ?
#
loop_
_entity_poly.entity_id
_entity_poly.type
_entity_poly.pdbx_seq_one_letter_code
_entity_poly.pdbx_strand_id
1 'polypeptide(L)'
;MTSQHEEDSSIQDMGELLDSVEDMKPLRRGDVVEGIVMRADPGAEGLLLNVGHKAEGHVPSNEMKSMSEDDLAQLGVGDTVLAMVIRGETDEGSAILSFDRAAGEVGWTTLQDALDANERVEGKIIGFNRGGAIVMTESVQGFVPMSQLATVSRDRARVAAQGSGGEDAPEESPDIGRTIEL
;
A
#
# COMPACT_ATOMS: atom_id res chain seq x y z
N MET A 1 -65.22 7.01 -15.46
CA MET A 1 -64.64 5.67 -15.33
C MET A 1 -63.33 5.82 -14.58
N THR A 2 -63.40 5.60 -13.28
CA THR A 2 -62.24 5.38 -12.40
C THR A 2 -61.66 4.01 -12.74
N SER A 3 -60.33 3.90 -12.83
CA SER A 3 -59.51 2.71 -12.51
C SER A 3 -58.06 3.03 -12.85
N GLN A 4 -57.28 3.45 -11.84
CA GLN A 4 -56.20 2.68 -11.21
C GLN A 4 -54.89 2.72 -12.02
N HIS A 5 -53.98 3.60 -11.60
CA HIS A 5 -52.53 3.38 -11.73
C HIS A 5 -52.12 2.64 -10.45
N GLU A 6 -51.74 1.38 -10.60
CA GLU A 6 -51.16 0.55 -9.55
C GLU A 6 -49.75 1.07 -9.23
N GLU A 7 -49.50 1.32 -7.94
CA GLU A 7 -48.19 1.63 -7.40
C GLU A 7 -47.36 0.35 -7.37
N ASP A 8 -46.49 0.16 -8.36
CA ASP A 8 -45.42 -0.85 -8.33
C ASP A 8 -44.33 -0.38 -7.34
N SER A 9 -44.67 -0.39 -6.06
CA SER A 9 -43.66 -0.47 -4.99
C SER A 9 -43.51 -1.96 -4.69
N SER A 10 -42.48 -2.58 -5.25
CA SER A 10 -42.07 -3.92 -4.84
C SER A 10 -41.74 -3.87 -3.35
N ILE A 11 -42.72 -4.23 -2.51
CA ILE A 11 -42.54 -4.39 -1.07
C ILE A 11 -41.63 -5.61 -0.93
N GLN A 12 -40.32 -5.37 -0.89
CA GLN A 12 -39.36 -6.39 -0.50
C GLN A 12 -39.72 -6.80 0.92
N ASP A 13 -39.97 -8.09 1.14
CA ASP A 13 -40.24 -8.60 2.48
C ASP A 13 -39.02 -8.28 3.35
N MET A 14 -39.26 -7.73 4.54
CA MET A 14 -38.19 -7.36 5.48
C MET A 14 -37.28 -8.56 5.77
N GLY A 15 -37.81 -9.79 5.69
CA GLY A 15 -37.05 -11.03 5.81
C GLY A 15 -36.08 -11.27 4.65
N GLU A 16 -36.47 -11.00 3.40
CA GLU A 16 -35.57 -11.09 2.23
C GLU A 16 -34.46 -10.02 2.28
N LEU A 17 -34.79 -8.81 2.75
CA LEU A 17 -33.78 -7.76 2.92
C LEU A 17 -32.75 -8.15 3.98
N LEU A 18 -33.17 -8.79 5.08
CA LEU A 18 -32.28 -9.27 6.14
C LEU A 18 -31.46 -10.50 5.73
N ASP A 19 -31.97 -11.39 4.89
CA ASP A 19 -31.17 -12.51 4.35
C ASP A 19 -30.20 -12.06 3.25
N SER A 20 -30.48 -10.93 2.60
CA SER A 20 -29.59 -10.31 1.61
C SER A 20 -28.46 -9.48 2.22
N VAL A 21 -28.52 -9.16 3.53
CA VAL A 21 -27.38 -8.50 4.16
C VAL A 21 -26.26 -9.51 4.30
N GLU A 22 -25.21 -9.32 3.50
CA GLU A 22 -24.00 -10.13 3.61
C GLU A 22 -23.50 -10.07 5.06
N ASP A 23 -23.30 -11.23 5.68
CA ASP A 23 -22.64 -11.34 6.98
C ASP A 23 -21.35 -10.50 6.92
N MET A 24 -21.33 -9.41 7.69
CA MET A 24 -20.15 -8.53 7.78
C MET A 24 -18.99 -9.38 8.27
N LYS A 25 -18.10 -9.79 7.36
CA LYS A 25 -16.94 -10.61 7.70
C LYS A 25 -16.13 -9.88 8.78
N PRO A 26 -15.78 -10.53 9.90
CA PRO A 26 -14.98 -9.85 10.91
C PRO A 26 -13.63 -9.45 10.29
N LEU A 27 -13.26 -8.17 10.42
CA LEU A 27 -11.96 -7.66 9.99
C LEU A 27 -10.86 -8.45 10.69
N ARG A 28 -10.12 -9.26 9.94
CA ARG A 28 -8.96 -9.97 10.47
C ARG A 28 -7.70 -9.19 10.15
N ARG A 29 -6.71 -9.36 11.03
CA ARG A 29 -5.37 -8.86 10.76
C ARG A 29 -4.83 -9.48 9.47
N GLY A 30 -4.36 -8.63 8.57
CA GLY A 30 -3.85 -9.01 7.25
C GLY A 30 -4.88 -8.86 6.12
N ASP A 31 -6.16 -8.62 6.43
CA ASP A 31 -7.15 -8.38 5.39
C ASP A 31 -6.88 -7.02 4.73
N VAL A 32 -6.95 -6.99 3.41
CA VAL A 32 -6.90 -5.77 2.61
C VAL A 32 -8.35 -5.34 2.34
N VAL A 33 -8.68 -4.11 2.73
CA VAL A 33 -10.03 -3.57 2.68
C VAL A 33 -10.08 -2.21 1.99
N GLU A 34 -11.19 -1.94 1.32
CA GLU A 34 -11.48 -0.63 0.77
C GLU A 34 -12.11 0.26 1.84
N GLY A 35 -11.57 1.45 2.01
CA GLY A 35 -12.04 2.44 2.97
C GLY A 35 -12.33 3.78 2.31
N ILE A 36 -13.43 4.42 2.70
CA ILE A 36 -13.76 5.77 2.26
C ILE A 36 -13.17 6.77 3.25
N VAL A 37 -12.43 7.76 2.76
CA VAL A 37 -11.84 8.80 3.59
C VAL A 37 -12.94 9.63 4.24
N MET A 38 -13.07 9.54 5.56
CA MET A 38 -14.00 10.36 6.35
C MET A 38 -13.34 11.64 6.84
N ARG A 39 -12.05 11.55 7.17
CA ARG A 39 -11.23 12.68 7.63
C ARG A 39 -9.78 12.47 7.21
N ALA A 40 -9.18 13.51 6.65
CA ALA A 40 -7.77 13.51 6.26
C ALA A 40 -7.02 14.59 7.03
N ASP A 41 -6.27 14.20 8.06
CA ASP A 41 -5.33 15.07 8.80
C ASP A 41 -3.93 14.44 8.83
N PRO A 42 -3.21 14.41 7.68
CA PRO A 42 -1.93 13.71 7.56
C PRO A 42 -0.85 14.16 8.55
N GLY A 43 -0.93 15.41 9.04
CA GLY A 43 0.11 16.05 9.85
C GLY A 43 0.00 15.91 11.38
N ALA A 44 -1.13 15.46 11.93
CA ALA A 44 -1.35 15.47 13.40
C ALA A 44 -1.92 14.15 13.93
N GLU A 45 -3.08 13.73 13.42
CA GLU A 45 -3.79 12.54 13.91
C GLU A 45 -3.76 11.38 12.91
N GLY A 46 -3.53 11.60 11.62
CA GLY A 46 -3.60 10.58 10.57
C GLY A 46 -4.90 10.64 9.75
N LEU A 47 -5.28 9.54 9.12
CA LEU A 47 -6.50 9.40 8.33
C LEU A 47 -7.52 8.55 9.07
N LEU A 48 -8.79 8.92 8.93
CA LEU A 48 -9.93 8.09 9.33
C LEU A 48 -10.66 7.62 8.08
N LEU A 49 -10.78 6.30 7.97
CA LEU A 49 -11.43 5.62 6.87
C LEU A 49 -12.67 4.88 7.38
N ASN A 50 -13.76 4.97 6.64
CA ASN A 50 -14.89 4.08 6.81
C ASN A 50 -14.68 2.84 5.96
N VAL A 51 -14.40 1.70 6.60
CA VAL A 51 -14.17 0.39 5.95
C VAL A 51 -15.44 -0.46 5.84
N GLY A 52 -16.62 0.13 6.02
CA GLY A 52 -17.89 -0.58 5.96
C GLY A 52 -18.15 -1.49 7.16
N HIS A 53 -17.46 -1.28 8.29
CA HIS A 53 -17.63 -2.02 9.54
C HIS A 53 -18.17 -1.14 10.67
N LYS A 54 -18.34 -1.73 11.87
CA LYS A 54 -18.91 -1.03 13.04
C LYS A 54 -18.00 0.07 13.56
N ALA A 55 -16.68 -0.12 13.53
CA ALA A 55 -15.70 0.90 13.84
C ALA A 55 -15.02 1.44 12.59
N GLU A 56 -14.61 2.70 12.72
CA GLU A 56 -13.76 3.38 11.76
C GLU A 56 -12.35 2.78 11.78
N GLY A 57 -11.69 2.82 10.63
CA GLY A 57 -10.29 2.50 10.48
C GLY A 57 -9.44 3.76 10.66
N HIS A 58 -8.48 3.70 11.58
CA HIS A 58 -7.49 4.75 11.77
C HIS A 58 -6.19 4.36 11.07
N VAL A 59 -5.71 5.23 10.20
CA VAL A 59 -4.40 5.11 9.56
C VAL A 59 -3.50 6.15 10.20
N PRO A 60 -2.47 5.76 10.96
CA PRO A 60 -1.53 6.71 11.54
C PRO A 60 -0.52 7.19 10.48
N SER A 61 -0.03 8.42 10.60
CA SER A 61 0.85 9.04 9.59
C SER A 61 2.16 8.26 9.32
N ASN A 62 2.59 7.41 10.25
CA ASN A 62 3.77 6.56 10.07
C ASN A 62 3.53 5.37 9.12
N GLU A 63 2.28 5.06 8.78
CA GLU A 63 1.85 3.96 7.90
C GLU A 63 1.33 4.49 6.54
N MET A 64 1.76 5.69 6.16
CA MET A 64 1.41 6.39 4.90
C MET A 64 2.64 6.74 4.05
N LYS A 65 3.80 6.19 4.37
CA LYS A 65 5.07 6.52 3.72
C LYS A 65 5.15 6.02 2.28
N SER A 66 4.34 5.03 1.93
CA SER A 66 4.22 4.52 0.57
C SER A 66 3.42 5.46 -0.35
N MET A 67 2.67 6.42 0.20
CA MET A 67 1.97 7.42 -0.59
C MET A 67 2.86 8.62 -0.84
N SER A 68 2.85 9.13 -2.07
CA SER A 68 3.58 10.36 -2.41
C SER A 68 2.91 11.57 -1.75
N GLU A 69 3.66 12.65 -1.53
CA GLU A 69 3.08 13.92 -1.05
C GLU A 69 1.96 14.42 -1.98
N ASP A 70 2.10 14.21 -3.29
CA ASP A 70 1.05 14.52 -4.28
C ASP A 70 -0.20 13.65 -4.12
N ASP A 71 -0.05 12.36 -3.82
CA ASP A 71 -1.18 11.45 -3.61
C ASP A 71 -1.94 11.83 -2.34
N LEU A 72 -1.20 12.13 -1.26
CA LEU A 72 -1.75 12.64 -0.01
C LEU A 72 -2.43 14.01 -0.17
N ALA A 73 -1.91 14.87 -1.05
CA ALA A 73 -2.50 16.18 -1.32
C ALA A 73 -3.77 16.10 -2.18
N GLN A 74 -3.85 15.09 -3.05
CA GLN A 74 -5.06 14.80 -3.84
C GLN A 74 -6.12 14.06 -3.03
N LEU A 75 -5.73 13.39 -1.96
CA LEU A 75 -6.62 12.59 -1.14
C LEU A 75 -7.60 13.46 -0.33
N GLY A 76 -8.85 13.47 -0.77
CA GLY A 76 -9.94 14.21 -0.17
C GLY A 76 -10.90 13.34 0.64
N VAL A 77 -11.75 14.00 1.41
CA VAL A 77 -12.89 13.33 2.08
C VAL A 77 -13.86 12.82 1.01
N GLY A 78 -14.22 11.54 1.10
CA GLY A 78 -15.09 10.85 0.15
C GLY A 78 -14.35 9.95 -0.85
N ASP A 79 -13.02 10.04 -0.92
CA ASP A 79 -12.24 9.18 -1.81
C ASP A 79 -12.15 7.75 -1.27
N THR A 80 -12.10 6.79 -2.18
CA THR A 80 -11.93 5.37 -1.84
C THR A 80 -10.47 5.00 -1.93
N VAL A 81 -9.94 4.39 -0.87
CA VAL A 81 -8.54 3.96 -0.76
C VAL A 81 -8.44 2.55 -0.23
N LEU A 82 -7.39 1.85 -0.63
CA LEU A 82 -7.12 0.48 -0.23
C LEU A 82 -6.19 0.47 0.99
N ALA A 83 -6.55 -0.17 2.09
CA ALA A 83 -5.72 -0.25 3.29
C ALA A 83 -5.73 -1.65 3.90
N MET A 84 -4.64 -2.04 4.55
CA MET A 84 -4.54 -3.34 5.21
C MET A 84 -4.79 -3.21 6.70
N VAL A 85 -5.56 -4.14 7.26
CA VAL A 85 -5.80 -4.24 8.71
C VAL A 85 -4.56 -4.74 9.44
N ILE A 86 -3.85 -3.86 10.13
CA ILE A 86 -2.76 -4.24 11.04
C ILE A 86 -3.33 -4.78 12.35
N ARG A 87 -4.40 -4.14 12.84
CA ARG A 87 -5.08 -4.52 14.07
C ARG A 87 -6.57 -4.40 13.88
N GLY A 88 -7.29 -5.51 14.09
CA GLY A 88 -8.74 -5.52 14.04
C GLY A 88 -9.36 -4.66 15.14
N GLU A 89 -10.65 -4.37 14.98
CA GLU A 89 -11.50 -3.69 15.96
C GLU A 89 -11.39 -4.37 17.33
N THR A 90 -11.23 -3.57 18.38
CA THR A 90 -11.26 -4.03 19.78
C THR A 90 -12.32 -3.25 20.55
N ASP A 91 -12.82 -3.79 21.66
CA ASP A 91 -13.88 -3.15 22.46
C ASP A 91 -13.54 -1.72 22.95
N GLU A 92 -12.27 -1.34 22.92
CA GLU A 92 -11.74 -0.07 23.42
C GLU A 92 -11.28 0.89 22.30
N GLY A 93 -11.37 0.53 21.01
CA GLY A 93 -10.88 1.43 19.96
C GLY A 93 -11.02 0.96 18.51
N SER A 94 -10.81 1.94 17.62
CA SER A 94 -10.81 1.84 16.16
C SER A 94 -9.82 0.81 15.62
N ALA A 95 -10.13 0.22 14.46
CA ALA A 95 -9.19 -0.66 13.75
C ALA A 95 -7.97 0.15 13.30
N ILE A 96 -6.77 -0.42 13.37
CA ILE A 96 -5.55 0.24 12.86
C ILE A 96 -5.25 -0.32 11.48
N LEU A 97 -5.17 0.57 10.50
CA LEU A 97 -4.90 0.25 9.11
C LEU A 97 -3.56 0.81 8.65
N SER A 98 -3.08 0.33 7.51
CA SER A 98 -1.84 0.77 6.88
C SER A 98 -1.92 0.75 5.37
N PHE A 99 -1.50 1.87 4.76
CA PHE A 99 -1.30 1.95 3.32
C PHE A 99 0.03 1.30 2.93
N ASP A 100 1.08 1.47 3.73
CA ASP A 100 2.40 0.88 3.46
C ASP A 100 2.31 -0.64 3.32
N ARG A 101 1.56 -1.28 4.22
CA ARG A 101 1.34 -2.73 4.20
C ARG A 101 0.46 -3.17 3.03
N ALA A 102 -0.60 -2.41 2.73
CA ALA A 102 -1.45 -2.69 1.57
C ALA A 102 -0.67 -2.59 0.26
N ALA A 103 0.10 -1.52 0.08
CA ALA A 103 0.94 -1.30 -1.09
C ALA A 103 1.97 -2.42 -1.26
N GLY A 104 2.59 -2.88 -0.17
CA GLY A 104 3.52 -4.01 -0.21
C GLY A 104 2.86 -5.32 -0.61
N GLU A 105 1.64 -5.60 -0.15
CA GLU A 105 0.89 -6.83 -0.49
C GLU A 105 0.44 -6.83 -1.96
N VAL A 106 -0.06 -5.68 -2.43
CA VAL A 106 -0.41 -5.47 -3.85
C VAL A 106 0.84 -5.62 -4.71
N GLY A 107 1.93 -4.97 -4.33
CA GLY A 107 3.21 -5.08 -5.02
C GLY A 107 3.75 -6.50 -5.06
N TRP A 108 3.61 -7.25 -3.97
CA TRP A 108 4.01 -8.65 -3.92
C TRP A 108 3.19 -9.51 -4.89
N THR A 109 1.88 -9.27 -4.94
CA THR A 109 0.98 -9.95 -5.88
C THR A 109 1.36 -9.62 -7.32
N THR A 110 1.58 -8.34 -7.65
CA THR A 110 2.04 -7.90 -8.97
C THR A 110 3.38 -8.53 -9.36
N LEU A 111 4.34 -8.60 -8.44
CA LEU A 111 5.64 -9.23 -8.67
C LEU A 111 5.51 -10.74 -8.90
N GLN A 112 4.61 -11.40 -8.19
CA GLN A 112 4.34 -12.81 -8.36
C GLN A 112 3.68 -13.10 -9.71
N ASP A 113 2.72 -12.28 -10.13
CA ASP A 113 2.10 -12.35 -11.45
C ASP A 113 3.12 -12.11 -12.57
N ALA A 114 4.02 -11.12 -12.40
CA ALA A 114 5.09 -10.85 -13.35
C ALA A 114 6.08 -12.02 -13.44
N LEU A 115 6.40 -12.67 -12.32
CA LEU A 115 7.24 -13.87 -12.30
C LEU A 115 6.58 -15.04 -13.05
N ASP A 116 5.29 -15.27 -12.81
CA ASP A 116 4.52 -16.33 -13.48
C ASP A 116 4.35 -16.05 -14.99
N ALA A 117 4.24 -14.76 -15.37
CA ALA A 117 4.22 -14.29 -16.75
C ALA A 117 5.62 -14.23 -17.41
N ASN A 118 6.68 -14.44 -16.63
CA ASN A 118 8.08 -14.28 -17.05
C ASN A 118 8.35 -12.88 -17.67
N GLU A 119 7.70 -11.86 -17.11
CA GLU A 119 7.82 -10.46 -17.47
C GLU A 119 8.96 -9.79 -16.68
N ARG A 120 9.54 -8.74 -17.26
CA ARG A 120 10.59 -7.96 -16.59
C ARG A 120 9.96 -6.89 -15.72
N VAL A 121 10.54 -6.66 -14.55
CA VAL A 121 10.06 -5.62 -13.62
C VAL A 121 11.12 -4.55 -13.44
N GLU A 122 10.68 -3.28 -13.37
CA GLU A 122 11.59 -2.17 -13.12
C GLU A 122 11.80 -1.97 -11.62
N GLY A 123 13.04 -1.71 -11.21
CA GLY A 123 13.38 -1.49 -9.81
C GLY A 123 14.39 -0.39 -9.61
N LYS A 124 14.14 0.46 -8.62
CA LYS A 124 15.02 1.56 -8.26
C LYS A 124 16.02 1.11 -7.20
N ILE A 125 17.31 1.30 -7.44
CA ILE A 125 18.33 1.00 -6.44
C ILE A 125 18.26 2.04 -5.32
N ILE A 126 17.93 1.59 -4.10
CA ILE A 126 17.85 2.45 -2.91
C ILE A 126 19.11 2.38 -2.04
N GLY A 127 19.97 1.40 -2.26
CA GLY A 127 21.22 1.28 -1.52
C GLY A 127 22.08 0.10 -1.94
N PHE A 128 23.25 0.00 -1.33
CA PHE A 128 24.20 -1.09 -1.56
C PHE A 128 24.67 -1.67 -0.23
N ASN A 129 24.89 -2.98 -0.20
CA ASN A 129 25.59 -3.66 0.88
C ASN A 129 26.83 -4.39 0.30
N ARG A 130 27.61 -5.05 1.16
CA ARG A 130 28.85 -5.74 0.74
C ARG A 130 28.63 -6.91 -0.23
N GLY A 131 27.40 -7.40 -0.38
CA GLY A 131 27.03 -8.52 -1.25
C GLY A 131 26.25 -8.15 -2.51
N GLY A 132 25.63 -6.97 -2.58
CA GLY A 132 24.73 -6.60 -3.67
C GLY A 132 24.00 -5.27 -3.48
N ALA A 133 23.02 -5.01 -4.33
CA ALA A 133 22.16 -3.84 -4.28
C ALA A 133 20.83 -4.15 -3.60
N ILE A 134 20.31 -3.17 -2.86
CA ILE A 134 18.94 -3.17 -2.36
C ILE A 134 18.12 -2.37 -3.37
N VAL A 135 17.08 -2.99 -3.89
CA VAL A 135 16.24 -2.45 -4.97
C VAL A 135 14.82 -2.35 -4.45
N MET A 136 14.13 -1.27 -4.80
CA MET A 136 12.72 -1.07 -4.50
C MET A 136 11.93 -1.16 -5.81
N THR A 137 10.94 -2.04 -5.84
CA THR A 137 10.04 -2.28 -6.98
C THR A 137 8.63 -2.44 -6.43
N GLU A 138 7.64 -1.74 -7.00
CA GLU A 138 6.23 -1.86 -6.59
C GLU A 138 6.01 -1.82 -5.07
N SER A 139 6.66 -0.89 -4.35
CA SER A 139 6.59 -0.78 -2.88
C SER A 139 7.13 -1.99 -2.09
N VAL A 140 7.82 -2.92 -2.76
CA VAL A 140 8.51 -4.08 -2.18
C VAL A 140 10.03 -3.88 -2.26
N GLN A 141 10.73 -4.21 -1.18
CA GLN A 141 12.19 -4.15 -1.13
C GLN A 141 12.80 -5.52 -1.46
N GLY A 142 13.56 -5.58 -2.55
CA GLY A 142 14.31 -6.74 -3.01
C GLY A 142 15.83 -6.60 -2.83
N PHE A 143 16.52 -7.73 -2.94
CA PHE A 143 17.98 -7.79 -2.93
C PHE A 143 18.51 -8.43 -4.20
N VAL A 144 19.43 -7.75 -4.88
CA VAL A 144 20.05 -8.23 -6.12
C VAL A 144 21.55 -8.43 -5.89
N PRO A 145 22.06 -9.68 -5.99
CA PRO A 145 23.48 -9.97 -5.88
C PRO A 145 24.32 -9.18 -6.89
N MET A 146 25.50 -8.76 -6.47
CA MET A 146 26.41 -7.99 -7.35
C MET A 146 26.82 -8.74 -8.62
N SER A 147 26.80 -10.08 -8.61
CA SER A 147 27.07 -10.91 -9.79
C SER A 147 25.99 -10.83 -10.87
N GLN A 148 24.76 -10.45 -10.50
CA GLN A 148 23.61 -10.31 -11.41
C GLN A 148 23.40 -8.87 -11.89
N LEU A 149 24.06 -7.90 -11.24
CA LEU A 149 24.07 -6.50 -11.67
C LEU A 149 25.03 -6.32 -12.85
N ALA A 150 24.58 -6.64 -14.05
CA ALA A 150 25.36 -6.47 -15.27
C ALA A 150 25.65 -4.98 -15.60
N THR A 151 24.76 -4.08 -15.16
CA THR A 151 24.78 -2.65 -15.50
C THR A 151 25.55 -1.80 -14.48
N VAL A 152 25.84 -2.32 -13.28
CA VAL A 152 26.51 -1.57 -12.20
C VAL A 152 27.99 -1.97 -12.14
N SER A 153 28.89 -1.01 -12.35
CA SER A 153 30.34 -1.28 -12.31
C SER A 153 30.79 -1.78 -10.93
N ARG A 154 31.46 -2.94 -10.88
CA ARG A 154 31.95 -3.61 -9.67
C ARG A 154 32.79 -2.72 -8.75
N ASP A 155 33.57 -1.80 -9.32
CA ASP A 155 34.40 -0.87 -8.56
C ASP A 155 33.57 0.22 -7.86
N ARG A 156 32.42 0.62 -8.43
CA ARG A 156 31.58 1.71 -7.91
C ARG A 156 30.72 1.27 -6.74
N ALA A 157 30.14 0.08 -6.81
CA ALA A 157 29.37 -0.47 -5.69
C ALA A 157 30.24 -0.84 -4.47
N ARG A 158 31.56 -1.07 -4.66
CA ARG A 158 32.51 -1.19 -3.54
C ARG A 158 32.73 0.13 -2.79
N VAL A 159 32.76 1.26 -3.51
CA VAL A 159 32.90 2.59 -2.91
C VAL A 159 31.63 2.96 -2.12
N ALA A 160 30.45 2.70 -2.70
CA ALA A 160 29.16 2.92 -2.02
C ALA A 160 29.02 2.11 -0.71
N ALA A 161 29.51 0.86 -0.68
CA ALA A 161 29.46 0.00 0.50
C ALA A 161 30.49 0.34 1.60
N GLN A 162 31.45 1.24 1.33
CA GLN A 162 32.55 1.61 2.25
C GLN A 162 32.38 3.00 2.91
N GLY A 163 31.32 3.74 2.59
CA GLY A 163 31.05 5.08 3.12
C GLY A 163 30.58 5.10 4.58
N SER A 164 31.48 4.80 5.53
CA SER A 164 31.34 5.17 6.94
C SER A 164 32.70 5.52 7.53
N GLY A 165 33.18 6.74 7.30
CA GLY A 165 34.35 7.31 7.99
C GLY A 165 35.45 7.82 7.05
N GLY A 166 35.31 9.05 6.56
CA GLY A 166 36.36 9.77 5.85
C GLY A 166 35.84 11.07 5.25
N GLU A 167 36.45 12.19 5.60
CA GLU A 167 36.04 13.57 5.35
C GLU A 167 36.16 14.02 3.87
N ASP A 168 36.06 13.09 2.93
CA ASP A 168 36.16 13.34 1.48
C ASP A 168 35.32 12.31 0.70
N ALA A 169 34.02 12.25 1.01
CA ALA A 169 33.07 11.43 0.27
C ALA A 169 32.78 12.10 -1.08
N PRO A 170 32.92 11.41 -2.23
CA PRO A 170 32.33 11.91 -3.46
C PRO A 170 30.82 12.01 -3.25
N GLU A 171 30.28 13.22 -3.40
CA GLU A 171 28.85 13.48 -3.37
C GLU A 171 28.15 12.48 -4.30
N GLU A 172 27.25 11.70 -3.69
CA GLU A 172 26.32 10.77 -4.34
C GLU A 172 26.97 9.62 -5.14
N SER A 173 26.77 8.39 -4.66
CA SER A 173 27.07 7.21 -5.47
C SER A 173 26.18 7.26 -6.73
N PRO A 174 26.75 7.33 -7.95
CA PRO A 174 26.01 7.69 -9.18
C PRO A 174 24.97 6.65 -9.64
N ASP A 175 24.83 5.54 -8.90
CA ASP A 175 23.91 4.46 -9.19
C ASP A 175 22.76 4.38 -8.17
N ILE A 176 22.77 5.17 -7.08
CA ILE A 176 21.62 5.29 -6.17
C ILE A 176 20.53 6.09 -6.89
N GLY A 177 19.32 5.54 -6.93
CA GLY A 177 18.19 6.09 -7.67
C GLY A 177 18.12 5.66 -9.14
N ARG A 178 19.06 4.83 -9.62
CA ARG A 178 19.02 4.24 -10.96
C ARG A 178 17.95 3.14 -11.04
N THR A 179 17.19 3.15 -12.12
CA THR A 179 16.27 2.06 -12.47
C THR A 179 17.02 0.94 -13.18
N ILE A 180 16.78 -0.29 -12.75
CA ILE A 180 17.26 -1.52 -13.39
C ILE A 180 16.08 -2.42 -13.70
N GLU A 181 16.17 -3.18 -14.79
CA GLU A 181 15.20 -4.21 -15.13
C GLU A 181 15.64 -5.54 -14.50
N LEU A 182 14.71 -6.24 -13.84
CA LEU A 182 14.89 -7.54 -13.21
C LEU A 182 14.16 -8.63 -13.99
#